data_AF-A0A9X2E3G4-F1
#
_entry.id   AF-A0A9X2E3G4-F1
#
_cell.length_a   1.000
_cell.length_b   1.000
_cell.length_c   1.000
_cell.angle_alpha   90.00
_cell.angle_beta   90.00
_cell.angle_gamma   90.00
#
_symmetry.space_group_name_H-M   'P 1'
#
loop_
_entity.id
_entity.type
_entity.pdbx_description
1 polymer ?
#
loop_
_entity_poly.entity_id
_entity_poly.type
_entity_poly.pdbx_seq_one_letter_code
_entity_poly.pdbx_strand_id
1 'polypeptide(L)'
;MNQPMDLGRLGIMDRNRTEQHIYSRETATRFVIDAVESTGAATRDDFDIDRIVTTAHAMVNDWDFHSMQPDAFWRIASSCIRQ
;
A
#
# COMPACT_ATOMS: atom_id res chain seq x y z
N MET A 1 -37.71 -22.44 -28.73
CA MET A 1 -37.10 -22.77 -27.43
C MET A 1 -35.87 -21.89 -27.29
N ASN A 2 -36.02 -20.74 -26.62
CA ASN A 2 -34.96 -19.75 -26.49
C ASN A 2 -34.54 -19.76 -25.02
N GLN A 3 -33.40 -20.37 -24.70
CA GLN A 3 -32.86 -20.33 -23.34
C GLN A 3 -32.32 -18.91 -23.04
N PRO A 4 -32.65 -18.31 -21.88
CA PRO A 4 -32.00 -17.09 -21.41
C PRO A 4 -30.61 -17.45 -20.85
N MET A 5 -29.58 -16.70 -21.26
CA MET A 5 -28.26 -16.78 -20.67
C MET A 5 -28.30 -16.19 -19.26
N ASP A 6 -27.97 -17.03 -18.28
CA ASP A 6 -27.90 -16.70 -16.86
C ASP A 6 -26.75 -15.71 -16.60
N LEU A 7 -27.15 -14.48 -16.32
CA LEU A 7 -26.28 -13.39 -15.88
C LEU A 7 -26.13 -13.53 -14.35
N GLY A 8 -25.18 -14.36 -13.89
CA GLY A 8 -25.28 -14.82 -12.50
C GLY A 8 -24.06 -15.38 -11.80
N ARG A 9 -22.82 -14.88 -12.01
CA ARG A 9 -21.81 -14.93 -10.92
C ARG A 9 -20.67 -13.93 -11.06
N LEU A 10 -20.93 -12.74 -10.54
CA LEU A 10 -19.95 -11.82 -10.00
C LEU A 10 -19.05 -12.59 -9.00
N GLY A 11 -17.84 -12.95 -9.41
CA GLY A 11 -16.85 -13.64 -8.59
C GLY A 11 -15.54 -12.88 -8.63
N ILE A 12 -15.50 -11.79 -7.86
CA ILE A 12 -14.33 -11.19 -7.19
C ILE A 12 -13.01 -11.95 -7.44
N MET A 13 -12.28 -11.67 -8.51
CA MET A 13 -10.89 -12.10 -8.72
C MET A 13 -10.31 -11.50 -10.02
N ASP A 14 -10.26 -10.17 -10.08
CA ASP A 14 -9.21 -9.49 -10.84
C ASP A 14 -8.90 -8.14 -10.18
N ARG A 15 -8.62 -8.18 -8.87
CA ARG A 15 -7.99 -7.02 -8.20
C ARG A 15 -6.52 -6.87 -8.59
N ASN A 16 -5.96 -7.78 -9.39
CA ASN A 16 -4.51 -7.93 -9.60
C ASN A 16 -3.99 -7.39 -10.94
N ARG A 17 -4.82 -6.78 -11.81
CA ARG A 17 -4.40 -6.34 -13.16
C ARG A 17 -4.22 -4.83 -13.33
N THR A 18 -4.55 -4.02 -12.32
CA THR A 18 -4.23 -2.58 -12.28
C THR A 18 -3.10 -2.25 -11.31
N GLU A 19 -2.44 -3.26 -10.74
CA GLU A 19 -1.54 -3.11 -9.58
C GLU A 19 -0.05 -3.01 -9.93
N GLN A 20 0.35 -2.97 -11.20
CA GLN A 20 1.78 -2.96 -11.59
C GLN A 20 2.28 -1.72 -12.36
N HIS A 21 1.50 -0.63 -12.45
CA HIS A 21 1.94 0.48 -13.33
C HIS A 21 1.68 1.90 -12.83
N ILE A 22 1.54 2.10 -11.51
CA ILE A 22 1.54 3.44 -10.90
C ILE A 22 2.33 3.39 -9.58
N TYR A 23 3.51 2.76 -9.57
CA TYR A 23 4.44 2.89 -8.44
C TYR A 23 5.01 4.32 -8.46
N SER A 24 4.34 5.19 -7.74
CA SER A 24 4.67 6.61 -7.61
C SER A 24 4.52 6.98 -6.15
N ARG A 25 5.18 8.08 -5.74
CA ARG A 25 5.14 8.61 -4.38
C ARG A 25 3.71 8.66 -3.81
N GLU A 26 2.72 9.00 -4.62
CA GLU A 26 1.32 9.09 -4.19
C GLU A 26 0.73 7.72 -3.80
N THR A 27 0.94 6.68 -4.61
CA THR A 27 0.52 5.30 -4.31
C THR A 27 1.26 4.76 -3.09
N ALA A 28 2.57 5.00 -3.03
CA ALA A 28 3.43 4.69 -1.91
C ALA A 28 2.92 5.33 -0.60
N THR A 29 2.56 6.62 -0.65
CA THR A 29 1.99 7.36 0.49
C THR A 29 0.68 6.76 0.96
N ARG A 30 -0.23 6.44 0.03
CA ARG A 30 -1.50 5.77 0.35
C ARG A 30 -1.28 4.41 1.00
N PHE A 31 -0.31 3.64 0.52
CA PHE A 31 0.06 2.35 1.11
C PHE A 31 0.56 2.49 2.55
N VAL A 32 1.44 3.47 2.82
CA VAL A 32 1.92 3.72 4.20
C VAL A 32 0.77 4.10 5.12
N ILE A 33 -0.13 4.97 4.66
CA ILE A 33 -1.32 5.40 5.43
C ILE A 33 -2.21 4.20 5.74
N ASP A 34 -2.53 3.38 4.74
CA ASP A 34 -3.33 2.17 4.93
C ASP A 34 -2.66 1.19 5.91
N ALA A 35 -1.36 0.98 5.80
CA ALA A 35 -0.60 0.09 6.69
C ALA A 35 -0.62 0.57 8.15
N VAL A 36 -0.43 1.87 8.40
CA VAL A 36 -0.47 2.42 9.78
C VAL A 36 -1.90 2.45 10.34
N GLU A 37 -2.90 2.83 9.53
CA GLU A 37 -4.30 2.85 9.95
C GLU A 37 -4.84 1.42 10.19
N SER A 38 -4.38 0.44 9.40
CA SER A 38 -4.72 -0.99 9.56
C SER A 38 -4.08 -1.61 10.81
N THR A 39 -2.88 -1.15 11.18
CA THR A 39 -2.23 -1.58 12.43
C THR A 39 -2.92 -1.01 13.67
N GLY A 40 -3.57 0.15 13.54
CA GLY A 40 -4.37 0.76 14.61
C GLY A 40 -3.57 1.25 15.82
N ALA A 41 -2.23 1.20 15.76
CA ALA A 41 -1.36 1.65 16.84
C ALA A 41 -1.18 3.17 16.90
N ALA A 42 -1.33 3.84 15.75
CA ALA A 42 -1.19 5.29 15.63
C ALA A 42 -1.87 5.78 14.34
N THR A 43 -2.12 7.09 14.26
CA THR A 43 -2.76 7.73 13.09
C THR A 43 -1.72 8.34 12.16
N ARG A 44 -2.10 8.70 10.93
CA ARG A 44 -1.18 9.37 9.97
C ARG A 44 -0.54 10.67 10.50
N ASP A 45 -1.09 11.25 11.56
CA ASP A 45 -0.58 12.47 12.19
C ASP A 45 0.61 12.17 13.12
N ASP A 46 0.64 10.96 13.68
CA ASP A 46 1.71 10.47 14.54
C ASP A 46 2.96 10.05 13.74
N PHE A 47 2.78 9.72 12.46
CA PHE A 47 3.85 9.30 11.57
C PHE A 47 4.20 10.38 10.55
N ASP A 48 5.50 10.63 10.34
CA ASP A 48 5.96 11.47 9.24
C ASP A 48 5.94 10.67 7.93
N ILE A 49 4.75 10.53 7.33
CA ILE A 49 4.50 9.70 6.14
C ILE A 49 5.43 10.08 4.98
N ASP A 50 5.66 11.38 4.77
CA ASP A 50 6.54 11.90 3.72
C ASP A 50 7.99 11.41 3.90
N ARG A 51 8.47 11.44 5.14
CA ARG A 51 9.80 10.93 5.51
C ARG A 51 9.89 9.42 5.40
N ILE A 52 8.85 8.66 5.76
CA ILE A 52 8.79 7.21 5.59
C ILE A 52 8.91 6.87 4.10
N VAL A 53 8.08 7.48 3.28
CA VAL A 53 8.02 7.28 1.82
C VAL A 53 9.36 7.63 1.17
N THR A 54 9.97 8.74 1.55
CA THR A 54 11.28 9.17 1.04
C THR A 54 12.41 8.25 1.49
N THR A 55 12.43 7.83 2.76
CA THR A 55 13.45 6.93 3.31
C THR A 55 13.34 5.54 2.70
N ALA A 56 12.11 5.02 2.58
CA ALA A 56 11.84 3.74 1.93
C ALA A 56 12.31 3.77 0.47
N HIS A 57 11.95 4.82 -0.27
CA HIS A 57 12.41 5.01 -1.65
C HIS A 57 13.93 5.07 -1.76
N ALA A 58 14.62 5.75 -0.85
CA ALA A 58 16.08 5.80 -0.84
C ALA A 58 16.73 4.42 -0.58
N MET A 59 16.04 3.52 0.11
CA MET A 59 16.54 2.17 0.42
C MET A 59 16.30 1.16 -0.72
N VAL A 60 15.13 1.19 -1.35
CA VAL A 60 14.80 0.27 -2.46
C VAL A 60 15.09 0.85 -3.83
N ASN A 61 15.41 2.16 -3.91
CA ASN A 61 15.54 2.93 -5.15
C ASN A 61 14.28 2.88 -6.04
N ASP A 62 13.13 2.48 -5.48
CA ASP A 62 11.87 2.24 -6.18
C ASP A 62 10.68 2.67 -5.33
N TRP A 63 9.51 2.77 -5.95
CA TRP A 63 8.24 3.04 -5.27
C TRP A 63 7.42 1.76 -5.00
N ASP A 64 8.01 0.60 -5.29
CA ASP A 64 7.43 -0.71 -4.98
C ASP A 64 7.76 -1.11 -3.54
N PHE A 65 6.90 -0.70 -2.61
CA PHE A 65 6.99 -1.12 -1.21
C PHE A 65 6.51 -2.55 -1.00
N HIS A 66 5.89 -3.17 -2.01
CA HIS A 66 5.46 -4.56 -1.94
C HIS A 66 6.63 -5.55 -2.05
N SER A 67 7.70 -5.21 -2.79
CA SER A 67 8.97 -5.94 -2.73
C SER A 67 9.78 -5.70 -1.45
N MET A 68 9.47 -4.65 -0.69
CA MET A 68 10.16 -4.37 0.57
C MET A 68 9.72 -5.36 1.65
N GLN A 69 10.68 -5.84 2.43
CA GLN A 69 10.38 -6.67 3.60
C GLN A 69 9.55 -5.86 4.61
N PRO A 70 8.42 -6.41 5.12
CA PRO A 70 7.55 -5.69 6.04
C PRO A 70 8.28 -5.28 7.33
N ASP A 71 9.24 -6.08 7.80
CA ASP A 71 10.07 -5.75 8.96
C ASP A 71 10.93 -4.49 8.73
N ALA A 72 11.54 -4.37 7.55
CA ALA A 72 12.32 -3.19 7.17
C ALA A 72 11.43 -1.95 7.05
N PHE A 73 10.24 -2.10 6.46
CA PHE A 73 9.25 -1.02 6.40
C PHE A 73 8.86 -0.54 7.81
N TRP A 74 8.49 -1.45 8.71
CA TRP A 74 8.12 -1.10 10.08
C TRP A 74 9.27 -0.45 10.83
N ARG A 75 10.50 -0.91 10.64
CA ARG A 75 11.69 -0.27 11.23
C ARG A 75 11.84 1.19 10.80
N ILE A 76 11.60 1.50 9.52
CA ILE A 76 11.62 2.88 8.99
C ILE A 76 10.45 3.68 9.56
N ALA A 77 9.24 3.10 9.56
CA ALA A 77 8.03 3.71 10.07
C ALA A 77 8.18 4.09 11.55
N SER A 78 8.65 3.16 12.39
CA SER A 78 8.93 3.40 13.80
C SER A 78 10.02 4.46 14.01
N SER A 79 11.00 4.55 13.12
CA SER A 79 12.03 5.60 13.17
C SER A 79 11.51 6.98 12.75
N CYS A 80 10.35 7.06 12.11
CA CYS A 80 9.74 8.29 11.62
C CYS A 80 8.49 8.71 12.41
N ILE A 81 8.33 8.22 13.64
CA ILE A 81 7.30 8.68 14.57
C ILE A 81 7.62 10.14 14.96
N ARG A 82 6.64 11.02 14.83
CA ARG A 82 6.70 12.41 15.31
C ARG A 82 6.49 12.37 16.82
N GLN A 83 7.57 12.57 17.59
CA GLN A 83 7.52 12.70 19.05
C GLN A 83 6.84 14.00 19.50
#